data_AF-A0A7V9EL42-F1
#
_entry.id   AF-A0A7V9EL42-F1
#
_cell.length_a   1.000
_cell.length_b   1.000
_cell.length_c   1.000
_cell.angle_alpha   90.00
_cell.angle_beta   90.00
_cell.angle_gamma   90.00
#
_symmetry.space_group_name_H-M   'P 1'
#
loop_
_entity.id
_entity.type
_entity.pdbx_description
1 polymer ?
#
loop_
_entity_poly.entity_id
_entity_poly.type
_entity_poly.pdbx_seq_one_letter_code
_entity_poly.pdbx_strand_id
1 'polypeptide(L)'
;MSGRHTHHPTSKHFFSAAVGFVVASIALNMVVTPALAHGNGKYRKARTHIVKRVRTQVGSPYRYGGSGPGSFDCSGLTTWTYNGHGAALPRTSLSQFYIPRYNHRARRIWKRKNLKRG
;
A
#
# COMPACT_ATOMS: atom_id res chain seq x y z
N MET A 1 27.14 27.37 -71.67
CA MET A 1 26.15 27.52 -70.58
C MET A 1 25.46 26.17 -70.42
N SER A 2 26.06 25.21 -69.70
CA SER A 2 25.97 24.94 -68.24
C SER A 2 24.57 24.57 -67.76
N GLY A 3 24.43 23.33 -67.30
CA GLY A 3 23.22 22.81 -66.63
C GLY A 3 23.36 21.32 -66.32
N ARG A 4 24.20 20.97 -65.34
CA ARG A 4 24.45 19.60 -64.88
C ARG A 4 23.42 19.26 -63.79
N HIS A 5 22.50 18.33 -64.06
CA HIS A 5 21.54 17.83 -63.05
C HIS A 5 22.20 16.73 -62.20
N THR A 6 22.37 16.98 -60.90
CA THR A 6 22.76 15.98 -59.91
C THR A 6 21.51 15.40 -59.25
N HIS A 7 21.40 14.07 -59.24
CA HIS A 7 20.38 13.33 -58.49
C HIS A 7 20.76 13.27 -57.01
N HIS A 8 19.88 13.72 -56.11
CA HIS A 8 19.98 13.46 -54.67
C HIS A 8 19.20 12.18 -54.31
N PRO A 9 19.80 11.23 -53.56
CA PRO A 9 19.06 10.08 -53.04
C PRO A 9 18.27 10.49 -51.77
N THR A 10 16.98 10.17 -51.76
CA THR A 10 16.05 10.49 -50.66
C THR A 10 16.25 9.56 -49.46
N SER A 11 16.53 10.13 -48.28
CA SER A 11 16.71 9.47 -46.99
C SER A 11 15.38 9.11 -46.30
N LYS A 12 14.64 8.12 -46.83
CA LYS A 12 13.33 7.73 -46.28
C LYS A 12 13.36 6.70 -45.13
N HIS A 13 14.54 6.26 -44.69
CA HIS A 13 14.66 5.15 -43.72
C HIS A 13 15.00 5.52 -42.28
N PHE A 14 15.32 6.79 -41.99
CA PHE A 14 15.75 7.17 -40.63
C PHE A 14 14.60 7.39 -39.64
N PHE A 15 13.37 7.61 -40.09
CA PHE A 15 12.23 7.88 -39.20
C PHE A 15 11.52 6.62 -38.68
N SER A 16 11.68 5.46 -39.33
CA SER A 16 10.94 4.23 -38.97
C SER A 16 11.53 3.52 -37.73
N ALA A 17 12.85 3.50 -37.59
CA ALA A 17 13.51 2.82 -36.47
C ALA A 17 13.32 3.53 -35.11
N ALA A 18 13.30 4.88 -35.12
CA ALA A 18 13.16 5.67 -33.89
C ALA A 18 11.77 5.52 -33.25
N VAL A 19 10.70 5.47 -34.06
CA VAL A 19 9.32 5.26 -33.57
C VAL A 19 9.15 3.85 -33.01
N GLY A 20 9.73 2.84 -33.67
CA GLY A 20 9.72 1.46 -33.17
C GLY A 20 10.42 1.31 -31.82
N PHE A 21 11.53 2.02 -31.60
CA PHE A 21 12.26 1.98 -30.34
C PHE A 21 11.50 2.66 -29.19
N VAL A 22 10.82 3.78 -29.45
CA VAL A 22 9.98 4.48 -28.47
C VAL A 22 8.75 3.65 -28.09
N VAL A 23 8.08 3.02 -29.06
CA VAL A 23 6.92 2.14 -28.79
C VAL A 23 7.35 0.88 -28.02
N ALA A 24 8.50 0.28 -28.36
CA ALA A 24 9.05 -0.87 -27.65
C ALA A 24 9.46 -0.54 -26.21
N SER A 25 10.00 0.66 -25.96
CA SER A 25 10.38 1.09 -24.62
C SER A 25 9.18 1.51 -23.76
N ILE A 26 8.11 2.04 -24.34
CA ILE A 26 6.82 2.24 -23.64
C ILE A 26 6.18 0.88 -23.28
N ALA A 27 6.17 -0.08 -24.21
CA ALA A 27 5.64 -1.42 -23.97
C ALA A 27 6.42 -2.17 -22.88
N LEU A 28 7.75 -2.04 -22.85
CA LEU A 28 8.60 -2.64 -21.81
C LEU A 28 8.28 -2.07 -20.42
N ASN A 29 8.04 -0.77 -20.31
CA ASN A 29 7.61 -0.16 -19.05
C ASN A 29 6.21 -0.66 -18.59
N MET A 30 5.27 -0.90 -19.50
CA MET A 30 3.94 -1.43 -19.13
C MET A 30 3.96 -2.89 -18.64
N VAL A 31 4.90 -3.71 -19.10
CA VAL A 31 5.00 -5.14 -18.72
C VAL A 31 5.78 -5.34 -17.40
N VAL A 32 6.75 -4.48 -17.10
CA VAL A 32 7.61 -4.63 -15.91
C VAL A 32 6.99 -3.98 -14.65
N THR A 33 6.20 -2.92 -14.81
CA THR A 33 5.66 -2.14 -13.67
C THR A 33 4.55 -2.83 -12.82
N PRO A 34 3.71 -3.77 -13.31
CA PRO A 34 2.64 -4.33 -12.48
C PRO A 34 3.15 -5.22 -11.34
N ALA A 35 4.35 -5.81 -11.41
CA ALA A 35 4.84 -6.74 -10.38
C ALA A 35 5.03 -6.08 -9.01
N LEU A 36 5.33 -4.78 -8.96
CA LEU A 36 5.48 -4.01 -7.70
C LEU A 36 4.14 -3.46 -7.16
N ALA A 37 3.09 -3.43 -7.97
CA ALA A 37 1.79 -2.85 -7.60
C ALA A 37 0.87 -3.82 -6.81
N HIS A 38 1.05 -5.13 -6.94
CA HIS A 38 0.09 -6.13 -6.44
C HIS A 38 0.18 -6.44 -4.93
N GLY A 39 1.19 -5.93 -4.22
CA GLY A 39 1.36 -6.13 -2.77
C GLY A 39 0.66 -5.10 -1.87
N ASN A 40 0.48 -3.86 -2.34
CA ASN A 40 0.23 -2.71 -1.46
C ASN A 40 -1.25 -2.29 -1.36
N GLY A 41 -2.07 -2.57 -2.37
CA GLY A 41 -3.46 -2.09 -2.41
C GLY A 41 -4.34 -2.61 -1.25
N LYS A 42 -4.13 -3.85 -0.81
CA LYS A 42 -4.91 -4.49 0.26
C LYS A 42 -4.57 -3.90 1.64
N TYR A 43 -3.29 -3.76 1.96
CA TYR A 43 -2.84 -3.14 3.22
C TYR A 43 -3.16 -1.65 3.26
N ARG A 44 -3.13 -0.97 2.12
CA ARG A 44 -3.55 0.43 2.00
C ARG A 44 -5.00 0.61 2.47
N LYS A 45 -5.95 -0.19 1.97
CA LYS A 45 -7.37 -0.12 2.40
C LYS A 45 -7.55 -0.38 3.90
N ALA A 46 -6.93 -1.44 4.43
CA ALA A 46 -7.02 -1.76 5.86
C ALA A 46 -6.42 -0.64 6.74
N ARG A 47 -5.26 -0.10 6.36
CA ARG A 47 -4.63 1.05 7.04
C ARG A 47 -5.50 2.29 6.99
N THR A 48 -6.06 2.63 5.84
CA THR A 48 -6.97 3.78 5.69
C THR A 48 -8.19 3.64 6.59
N HIS A 49 -8.77 2.43 6.70
CA HIS A 49 -9.90 2.21 7.61
C HIS A 49 -9.51 2.38 9.08
N ILE A 50 -8.39 1.77 9.51
CA ILE A 50 -7.85 1.91 10.88
C ILE A 50 -7.61 3.39 11.22
N VAL A 51 -6.97 4.13 10.31
CA VAL A 51 -6.71 5.58 10.47
C VAL A 51 -8.01 6.38 10.53
N LYS A 52 -9.00 6.09 9.67
CA LYS A 52 -10.29 6.77 9.70
C LYS A 52 -11.02 6.52 11.02
N ARG A 53 -11.00 5.28 11.51
CA ARG A 53 -11.65 4.86 12.75
C ARG A 53 -11.04 5.50 13.99
N VAL A 54 -9.71 5.49 14.13
CA VAL A 54 -9.07 6.13 15.29
C VAL A 54 -9.28 7.65 15.28
N ARG A 55 -9.34 8.26 14.09
CA ARG A 55 -9.60 9.70 13.94
C ARG A 55 -10.96 10.12 14.48
N THR A 56 -11.98 9.26 14.47
CA THR A 56 -13.30 9.61 15.06
C THR A 56 -13.24 9.74 16.58
N GLN A 57 -12.14 9.36 17.21
CA GLN A 57 -11.97 9.38 18.67
C GLN A 57 -10.93 10.43 19.12
N VAL A 58 -10.47 11.30 18.21
CA VAL A 58 -9.65 12.46 18.59
C VAL A 58 -10.48 13.35 19.49
N GLY A 59 -9.93 13.69 20.67
CA GLY A 59 -10.64 14.45 21.70
C GLY A 59 -11.41 13.59 22.71
N SER A 60 -11.52 12.28 22.52
CA SER A 60 -12.10 11.39 23.54
C SER A 60 -11.28 11.46 24.85
N PRO A 61 -11.93 11.59 26.02
CA PRO A 61 -11.22 11.65 27.30
C PRO A 61 -10.38 10.40 27.58
N TYR A 62 -9.21 10.62 28.19
CA TYR A 62 -8.42 9.53 28.75
C TYR A 62 -9.07 9.04 30.05
N ARG A 63 -9.30 7.74 30.18
CA ARG A 63 -9.80 7.11 31.42
C ARG A 63 -9.12 5.78 31.63
N TYR A 64 -8.50 5.60 32.80
CA TYR A 64 -7.89 4.32 33.15
C TYR A 64 -8.93 3.18 33.05
N GLY A 65 -8.59 2.10 32.35
CA GLY A 65 -9.53 1.01 32.07
C GLY A 65 -10.52 1.29 30.92
N GLY A 66 -10.55 2.50 30.34
CA GLY A 66 -11.44 2.88 29.26
C GLY A 66 -11.22 2.09 27.97
N SER A 67 -12.29 1.64 27.31
CA SER A 67 -12.25 0.84 26.07
C SER A 67 -13.25 1.29 25.00
N GLY A 68 -13.70 2.54 25.11
CA GLY A 68 -14.49 3.24 24.08
C GLY A 68 -16.01 3.05 24.12
N PRO A 69 -16.71 3.71 23.18
CA PRO A 69 -16.20 4.83 22.38
C PRO A 69 -16.14 6.17 23.16
N GLY A 70 -16.74 6.25 24.36
CA GLY A 70 -16.80 7.50 25.13
C GLY A 70 -15.51 7.92 25.85
N SER A 71 -14.57 6.99 26.07
CA SER A 71 -13.29 7.26 26.73
C SER A 71 -12.34 6.08 26.57
N PHE A 72 -11.02 6.32 26.62
CA PHE A 72 -10.03 5.27 26.39
C PHE A 72 -8.85 5.36 27.35
N ASP A 73 -8.23 4.23 27.66
CA ASP A 73 -6.80 4.21 28.00
C ASP A 73 -5.95 3.88 26.77
N CYS A 74 -4.62 3.92 26.95
CA CYS A 74 -3.65 3.70 25.87
C CYS A 74 -3.90 2.40 25.09
N SER A 75 -4.11 1.30 25.82
CA SER A 75 -4.30 -0.04 25.26
C SER A 75 -5.75 -0.32 24.83
N GLY A 76 -6.73 0.37 25.42
CA GLY A 76 -8.14 0.30 25.06
C GLY A 76 -8.40 0.96 23.72
N LEU A 77 -7.76 2.11 23.44
CA LEU A 77 -7.86 2.78 22.14
C LEU A 77 -7.32 1.90 21.01
N THR A 78 -6.14 1.29 21.19
CA THR A 78 -5.55 0.40 20.19
C THR A 78 -6.43 -0.84 19.98
N THR A 79 -6.88 -1.48 21.06
CA THR A 79 -7.76 -2.65 20.98
C THR A 79 -9.06 -2.33 20.23
N TRP A 80 -9.73 -1.24 20.57
CA TRP A 80 -10.97 -0.80 19.91
C TRP A 80 -10.76 -0.48 18.43
N THR A 81 -9.65 0.20 18.10
CA THR A 81 -9.32 0.60 16.72
C THR A 81 -9.10 -0.62 15.82
N TYR A 82 -8.37 -1.63 16.30
CA TYR A 82 -8.03 -2.83 15.53
C TYR A 82 -9.13 -3.90 15.56
N ASN A 83 -10.11 -3.77 16.46
CA ASN A 83 -11.23 -4.69 16.54
C ASN A 83 -12.01 -4.72 15.21
N GLY A 84 -12.25 -5.91 14.66
CA GLY A 84 -12.89 -6.10 13.34
C GLY A 84 -11.95 -6.02 12.13
N HIS A 85 -10.67 -5.68 12.30
CA HIS A 85 -9.68 -5.66 11.21
C HIS A 85 -8.72 -6.85 11.23
N GLY A 86 -9.16 -8.00 11.75
CA GLY A 86 -8.39 -9.25 11.71
C GLY A 86 -7.25 -9.35 12.73
N ALA A 87 -7.07 -8.34 13.60
CA ALA A 87 -6.08 -8.35 14.68
C ALA A 87 -6.79 -8.15 16.03
N ALA A 88 -6.95 -9.23 16.78
CA ALA A 88 -7.35 -9.15 18.19
C ALA A 88 -6.12 -8.77 19.02
N LEU A 89 -6.10 -7.55 19.54
CA LEU A 89 -5.06 -7.09 20.45
C LEU A 89 -5.43 -7.47 21.89
N PRO A 90 -4.47 -7.93 22.70
CA PRO A 90 -4.67 -8.08 24.14
C PRO A 90 -5.05 -6.76 24.79
N ARG A 91 -5.82 -6.82 25.89
CA ARG A 91 -6.34 -5.62 26.56
C ARG A 91 -5.26 -4.72 27.15
N THR A 92 -4.12 -5.25 27.57
CA THR A 92 -3.07 -4.50 28.28
C THR A 92 -1.93 -4.11 27.35
N SER A 93 -1.34 -2.94 27.59
CA SER A 93 -0.16 -2.45 26.85
C SER A 93 1.02 -3.41 26.97
N LEU A 94 1.21 -4.03 28.14
CA LEU A 94 2.26 -5.02 28.38
C LEU A 94 2.09 -6.25 27.48
N SER A 95 0.87 -6.82 27.41
CA SER A 95 0.61 -7.95 26.53
C SER A 95 0.68 -7.56 25.06
N GLN A 96 0.31 -6.33 24.69
CA GLN A 96 0.49 -5.79 23.34
C GLN A 96 1.98 -5.70 22.95
N PHE A 97 2.84 -5.25 23.87
CA PHE A 97 4.29 -5.17 23.67
C PHE A 97 4.92 -6.56 23.41
N TYR A 98 4.45 -7.60 24.10
CA TYR A 98 4.98 -8.96 23.96
C TYR A 98 4.43 -9.75 22.78
N ILE A 99 3.50 -9.21 21.99
CA ILE A 99 2.92 -9.90 20.81
C ILE A 99 4.02 -10.53 19.94
N PRO A 100 5.12 -9.86 19.54
CA PRO A 100 6.12 -10.48 18.67
C PRO A 100 6.96 -11.58 19.36
N ARG A 101 7.10 -11.52 20.69
CA ARG A 101 8.11 -12.28 21.44
C ARG A 101 7.58 -13.57 22.07
N TYR A 102 6.29 -13.66 22.37
CA TYR A 102 5.75 -14.79 23.15
C TYR A 102 5.05 -15.88 22.33
N ASN A 103 4.80 -15.63 21.04
CA ASN A 103 3.93 -16.53 20.27
C ASN A 103 4.41 -16.67 18.82
N HIS A 104 4.85 -17.87 18.44
CA HIS A 104 5.07 -18.21 17.01
C HIS A 104 3.78 -18.04 16.18
N ARG A 105 2.59 -18.01 16.84
CA ARG A 105 1.29 -17.65 16.26
C ARG A 105 0.98 -16.16 16.31
N ALA A 106 1.78 -15.28 16.92
CA ALA A 106 1.60 -13.83 16.73
C ALA A 106 2.08 -13.36 15.36
N ARG A 107 2.98 -14.12 14.70
CA ARG A 107 3.15 -14.04 13.23
C ARG A 107 1.80 -14.20 12.49
N ARG A 108 0.80 -14.83 13.12
CA ARG A 108 -0.57 -15.07 12.63
C ARG A 108 -1.53 -13.91 12.87
N ILE A 109 -1.29 -13.01 13.84
CA ILE A 109 -2.05 -11.74 13.98
C ILE A 109 -1.84 -10.89 12.72
N TRP A 110 -0.62 -10.89 12.21
CA TRP A 110 -0.24 -10.23 10.96
C TRP A 110 -0.22 -11.18 9.75
N LYS A 111 -0.82 -12.38 9.82
CA LYS A 111 -0.93 -13.23 8.62
C LYS A 111 -1.89 -12.54 7.66
N ARG A 112 -1.33 -12.14 6.51
CA ARG A 112 -2.00 -11.46 5.39
C ARG A 112 -3.42 -11.96 5.06
N LYS A 113 -3.70 -13.25 5.31
CA LYS A 113 -4.99 -13.93 5.06
C LYS A 113 -6.09 -13.70 6.11
N ASN A 114 -5.75 -13.24 7.31
CA ASN A 114 -6.69 -13.09 8.43
C ASN A 114 -7.30 -11.68 8.54
N LEU A 115 -6.81 -10.73 7.73
CA LEU A 115 -7.42 -9.41 7.55
C LEU A 115 -8.74 -9.61 6.78
N LYS A 116 -9.87 -9.71 7.49
CA LYS A 116 -11.18 -9.80 6.83
C LYS A 116 -11.41 -8.55 5.97
N ARG A 117 -11.75 -8.79 4.70
CA ARG A 117 -12.12 -7.78 3.70
C ARG A 117 -13.57 -7.37 4.01
N GLY A 118 -13.75 -6.16 4.53
CA GLY A 118 -15.00 -5.42 4.42
C GLY A 118 -14.94 -4.55 3.17
#